data_AF-A0A6M7WQD0-F1
#
_entry.id   AF-A0A6M7WQD0-F1
#
_cell.length_a   1.000
_cell.length_b   1.000
_cell.length_c   1.000
_cell.angle_alpha   90.00
_cell.angle_beta   90.00
_cell.angle_gamma   90.00
#
_symmetry.space_group_name_H-M   'P 1'
#
loop_
_entity.id
_entity.type
_entity.pdbx_description
1 polymer ?
#
loop_
_entity_poly.entity_id
_entity_poly.type
_entity_poly.pdbx_seq_one_letter_code
_entity_poly.pdbx_strand_id
1 'polypeptide(L)'
;MLRIFLAVAAFAVFCDGAIAEERSCEAIGALLAGTGNCQDGDVVKIGSVDADDVPEMVQTYCDFGSQILTLPDRAIASQIAGQPQYVVLCKYHRRPAAPSK
;
A
#
# COMPACT_ATOMS: atom_id res chain seq x y z
N MET A 1 -44.38 -22.46 -39.83
CA MET A 1 -44.65 -21.04 -39.53
C MET A 1 -44.85 -20.91 -38.03
N LEU A 2 -43.92 -20.26 -37.31
CA LEU A 2 -44.16 -19.22 -36.30
C LEU A 2 -42.82 -18.92 -35.60
N ARG A 3 -42.32 -17.70 -35.83
CA ARG A 3 -41.10 -17.15 -35.24
C ARG A 3 -41.43 -16.68 -33.82
N ILE A 4 -40.67 -17.13 -32.82
CA ILE A 4 -40.62 -16.46 -31.52
C ILE A 4 -39.14 -16.21 -31.22
N PHE A 5 -38.74 -14.97 -31.54
CA PHE A 5 -37.58 -14.30 -30.99
C PHE A 5 -37.83 -13.96 -29.50
N LEU A 6 -36.76 -13.59 -28.80
CA LEU A 6 -36.66 -13.14 -27.40
C LEU A 6 -36.40 -14.28 -26.39
N ALA A 7 -35.38 -14.24 -25.53
CA ALA A 7 -34.58 -13.12 -25.08
C ALA A 7 -33.16 -13.60 -24.74
N VAL A 8 -32.16 -12.92 -25.28
CA VAL A 8 -30.82 -12.90 -24.72
C VAL A 8 -30.93 -12.18 -23.38
N ALA A 9 -31.10 -12.93 -22.29
CA ALA A 9 -30.91 -12.41 -20.96
C ALA A 9 -29.41 -12.21 -20.75
N ALA A 10 -28.91 -11.11 -21.29
CA ALA A 10 -27.62 -10.57 -20.91
C ALA A 10 -27.71 -10.25 -19.42
N PHE A 11 -27.22 -11.17 -18.58
CA PHE A 11 -26.73 -10.84 -17.26
C PHE A 11 -25.48 -9.95 -17.45
N ALA A 12 -25.71 -8.70 -17.84
CA ALA A 12 -24.78 -7.63 -17.56
C ALA A 12 -24.85 -7.43 -16.04
N VAL A 13 -24.09 -8.24 -15.32
CA VAL A 13 -23.65 -7.87 -13.97
C VAL A 13 -22.84 -6.60 -14.19
N PHE A 14 -23.49 -5.46 -14.02
CA PHE A 14 -22.83 -4.21 -13.76
C PHE A 14 -22.12 -4.41 -12.42
N CYS A 15 -20.91 -4.99 -12.47
CA CYS A 15 -19.89 -4.60 -11.52
C CYS A 15 -19.66 -3.13 -11.79
N ASP A 16 -20.50 -2.30 -11.16
CA ASP A 16 -20.16 -0.94 -10.77
C ASP A 16 -19.00 -1.10 -9.79
N GLY A 17 -17.84 -1.45 -10.34
CA GLY A 17 -16.58 -1.30 -9.67
C GLY A 17 -16.43 0.18 -9.53
N ALA A 18 -17.02 0.74 -8.48
CA ALA A 18 -16.62 2.01 -7.92
C ALA A 18 -15.10 1.88 -7.81
N ILE A 19 -14.39 2.50 -8.74
CA ILE A 19 -12.96 2.74 -8.62
C ILE A 19 -12.91 3.70 -7.45
N ALA A 20 -12.93 3.14 -6.24
CA ALA A 20 -12.73 3.86 -5.02
C ALA A 20 -11.40 4.59 -5.24
N GLU A 21 -11.47 5.92 -5.27
CA GLU A 21 -10.30 6.76 -5.49
C GLU A 21 -9.20 6.27 -4.55
N GLU A 22 -8.12 5.75 -5.13
CA GLU A 22 -7.07 5.08 -4.38
C GLU A 22 -6.33 6.15 -3.58
N ARG A 23 -6.68 6.25 -2.30
CA ARG A 23 -6.09 7.21 -1.38
C ARG A 23 -4.64 6.82 -1.16
N SER A 24 -3.75 7.80 -1.28
CA SER A 24 -2.32 7.60 -1.03
C SER A 24 -1.82 8.52 0.06
N CYS A 25 -0.85 8.04 0.83
CA CYS A 25 -0.21 8.82 1.87
C CYS A 25 1.32 8.60 1.86
N GLU A 26 2.06 9.57 2.40
CA GLU A 26 3.52 9.55 2.42
C GLU A 26 4.05 9.62 3.85
N ALA A 27 5.05 8.79 4.15
CA ALA A 27 5.77 8.72 5.41
C ALA A 27 7.27 8.78 5.15
N ILE A 28 8.04 9.37 6.09
CA ILE A 28 9.50 9.45 6.00
C ILE A 28 10.09 8.79 7.23
N GLY A 29 10.84 7.70 7.02
CA GLY A 29 11.43 6.85 8.06
C GLY A 29 10.40 6.31 9.06
N ALA A 30 10.83 6.09 10.31
CA ALA A 30 9.96 5.69 11.42
C ALA A 30 9.17 6.85 12.06
N LEU A 31 9.43 8.09 11.63
CA LEU A 31 8.75 9.29 12.11
C LEU A 31 7.39 9.45 11.41
N LEU A 32 6.45 8.63 11.88
CA LEU A 32 5.02 8.76 11.62
C LEU A 32 4.37 10.05 12.18
N ALA A 33 5.16 11.09 12.47
CA ALA A 33 4.63 12.41 12.84
C ALA A 33 3.81 13.07 11.71
N GLY A 34 3.88 12.51 10.48
CA GLY A 34 3.06 12.90 9.33
C GLY A 34 1.92 11.94 8.97
N THR A 35 1.80 10.76 9.59
CA THR A 35 0.72 9.79 9.28
C THR A 35 -0.59 10.08 10.00
N GLY A 36 -0.85 11.34 10.35
CA GLY A 36 -2.16 11.77 10.84
C GLY A 36 -3.30 11.47 9.85
N ASN A 37 -2.99 11.16 8.58
CA ASN A 37 -3.96 10.97 7.52
C ASN A 37 -3.94 9.59 6.83
N CYS A 38 -3.03 8.66 7.15
CA CYS A 38 -3.06 7.32 6.53
C CYS A 38 -4.18 6.49 7.18
N GLN A 39 -5.13 6.05 6.37
CA GLN A 39 -6.22 5.18 6.78
C GLN A 39 -5.95 3.76 6.30
N ASP A 40 -6.51 2.77 7.02
CA ASP A 40 -6.41 1.38 6.61
C ASP A 40 -6.97 1.23 5.19
N GLY A 41 -6.14 0.67 4.32
CA GLY A 41 -6.45 0.47 2.91
C GLY A 41 -5.87 1.52 1.95
N ASP A 42 -5.29 2.60 2.46
CA ASP A 42 -4.57 3.59 1.65
C ASP A 42 -3.26 2.99 1.09
N VAL A 43 -2.75 3.50 -0.02
CA VAL A 43 -1.40 3.19 -0.49
C VAL A 43 -0.40 4.10 0.21
N VAL A 44 0.47 3.54 1.04
CA VAL A 44 1.51 4.28 1.75
C VAL A 44 2.84 4.18 1.02
N LYS A 45 3.53 5.32 0.88
CA LYS A 45 4.93 5.41 0.46
C LYS A 45 5.79 5.78 1.66
N ILE A 46 6.62 4.86 2.14
CA ILE A 46 7.54 5.07 3.25
C ILE A 46 8.95 5.29 2.66
N GLY A 47 9.42 6.53 2.66
CA GLY A 47 10.75 6.88 2.14
C GLY A 47 11.84 6.88 3.20
N SER A 48 13.11 6.89 2.78
CA SER A 48 14.28 6.98 3.67
C SER A 48 14.30 5.90 4.77
N VAL A 49 13.95 4.66 4.41
CA VAL A 49 14.02 3.51 5.31
C VAL A 49 15.38 2.86 5.18
N ASP A 50 16.09 2.67 6.28
CA ASP A 50 17.36 1.95 6.27
C ASP A 50 17.13 0.46 5.99
N ALA A 51 18.10 -0.20 5.33
CA ALA A 51 17.98 -1.59 4.90
C ALA A 51 17.50 -2.55 6.00
N ASP A 52 18.04 -2.36 7.21
CA ASP A 52 17.78 -3.21 8.37
C ASP A 52 16.37 -2.99 8.96
N ASP A 53 15.76 -1.84 8.70
CA ASP A 53 14.45 -1.44 9.23
C ASP A 53 13.29 -1.79 8.28
N VAL A 54 13.58 -2.09 7.01
CA VAL A 54 12.54 -2.48 6.02
C VAL A 54 11.64 -3.61 6.53
N PRO A 55 12.16 -4.72 7.11
CA PRO A 55 11.31 -5.80 7.60
C PRO A 55 10.37 -5.35 8.73
N GLU A 56 10.81 -4.47 9.61
CA GLU A 56 9.99 -3.95 10.70
C GLU A 56 8.90 -3.01 10.18
N MET A 57 9.24 -2.14 9.22
CA MET A 57 8.27 -1.26 8.55
C MET A 57 7.20 -2.03 7.82
N VAL A 58 7.59 -3.07 7.08
CA VAL A 58 6.65 -3.94 6.37
C VAL A 58 5.73 -4.67 7.33
N GLN A 59 6.26 -5.20 8.44
CA GLN A 59 5.45 -5.89 9.43
C GLN A 59 4.46 -4.97 10.16
N THR A 60 4.86 -3.72 10.39
CA THR A 60 4.07 -2.78 11.19
C THR A 60 2.97 -2.10 10.38
N TYR A 61 3.26 -1.74 9.12
CA TYR A 61 2.41 -0.85 8.33
C TYR A 61 1.88 -1.45 7.04
N CYS A 62 2.37 -2.60 6.58
CA CYS A 62 1.93 -3.17 5.31
C CYS A 62 0.96 -4.35 5.50
N ASP A 63 -0.05 -4.41 4.63
CA ASP A 63 -0.88 -5.58 4.45
C ASP A 63 -0.18 -6.63 3.57
N PHE A 64 0.16 -7.79 4.17
CA PHE A 64 0.76 -8.93 3.44
C PHE A 64 -0.19 -9.62 2.46
N GLY A 65 -1.50 -9.36 2.55
CA GLY A 65 -2.46 -9.79 1.53
C GLY A 65 -2.38 -8.96 0.24
N SER A 66 -1.60 -7.88 0.24
CA SER A 66 -1.42 -6.95 -0.87
C SER A 66 0.00 -6.97 -1.43
N GLN A 67 0.20 -6.31 -2.56
CA GLN A 67 1.54 -6.15 -3.13
C GLN A 67 2.38 -5.20 -2.26
N ILE A 68 3.59 -5.63 -1.95
CA ILE A 68 4.61 -4.83 -1.25
C ILE A 68 5.78 -4.65 -2.20
N LEU A 69 6.17 -3.40 -2.44
CA LEU A 69 7.29 -3.02 -3.29
C LEU A 69 8.36 -2.35 -2.45
N THR A 70 9.58 -2.84 -2.54
CA THR A 70 10.76 -2.22 -1.92
C THR A 70 11.69 -1.79 -3.03
N LEU A 71 11.95 -0.48 -3.13
CA LEU A 71 12.76 0.13 -4.16
C LEU A 71 13.96 0.83 -3.52
N PRO A 72 15.14 0.83 -4.16
CA PRO A 72 16.26 1.61 -3.66
C PRO A 72 15.90 3.10 -3.69
N ASP A 73 16.05 3.77 -2.56
CA ASP A 73 15.85 5.21 -2.48
C ASP A 73 17.05 5.90 -3.12
N ARG A 74 16.78 6.86 -4.01
CA ARG A 74 17.82 7.65 -4.67
C ARG A 74 18.19 8.91 -3.88
N ALA A 75 17.65 9.07 -2.68
CA ALA A 75 17.98 10.18 -1.79
C ALA A 75 19.51 10.32 -1.65
N ILE A 76 20.00 11.52 -1.92
CA ILE A 76 21.44 11.88 -1.97
C ILE A 76 22.12 11.54 -0.63
N ALA A 77 21.39 11.59 0.49
CA ALA A 77 21.89 11.24 1.82
C ALA A 77 22.36 9.77 1.94
N SER A 78 21.65 8.83 1.31
CA SER A 78 22.01 7.39 1.33
C SER A 78 23.35 7.10 0.65
N GLN A 79 23.68 7.85 -0.41
CA GLN A 79 24.90 7.66 -1.18
C GLN A 79 26.14 8.20 -0.45
N ILE A 80 25.95 9.19 0.43
CA ILE A 80 27.03 9.84 1.17
C ILE A 80 27.34 9.06 2.47
N ALA A 81 26.35 8.45 3.10
CA ALA A 81 26.52 7.69 4.34
C ALA A 81 26.95 6.23 4.15
N GLY A 82 26.96 5.72 2.91
CA GLY A 82 27.32 4.32 2.61
C GLY A 82 26.29 3.29 3.08
N GLN A 83 25.12 3.74 3.54
CA GLN A 83 24.01 2.89 3.96
C GLN A 83 22.91 2.94 2.89
N PRO A 84 22.55 1.80 2.28
CA PRO A 84 21.50 1.76 1.27
C PRO A 84 20.15 2.04 1.94
N GLN A 85 19.46 3.07 1.45
CA GLN A 85 18.11 3.40 1.86
C GLN A 85 17.10 2.87 0.84
N TYR A 86 15.88 2.67 1.31
CA TYR A 86 14.78 2.11 0.54
C TYR A 86 13.51 2.94 0.69
N VAL A 87 12.70 2.86 -0.36
CA VAL A 87 11.30 3.28 -0.36
C VAL A 87 10.44 2.02 -0.34
N VAL A 88 9.52 1.93 0.61
CA VAL A 88 8.51 0.87 0.68
C VAL A 88 7.19 1.42 0.20
N LEU A 89 6.57 0.79 -0.80
CA LEU A 89 5.19 1.03 -1.20
C LEU A 89 4.34 -0.18 -0.87
N CYS A 90 3.27 0.02 -0.13
CA CYS A 90 2.35 -1.05 0.23
C CYS A 90 0.98 -0.49 0.59
N LYS A 91 0.00 -1.39 0.72
CA LYS A 91 -1.28 -1.03 1.32
C LYS A 91 -1.12 -0.88 2.83
N TYR A 92 -1.51 0.27 3.35
CA TYR A 92 -1.42 0.60 4.76
C TYR A 92 -2.39 -0.25 5.57
N HIS A 93 -1.84 -0.95 6.55
CA HIS A 93 -2.59 -1.66 7.57
C HIS A 93 -1.79 -1.64 8.86
N ARG A 94 -2.20 -0.80 9.81
CA ARG A 94 -1.47 -0.67 11.07
C ARG A 94 -1.81 -1.84 12.00
N ARG A 95 -0.86 -2.76 12.18
CA ARG A 95 -1.05 -3.81 13.18
C ARG A 95 -0.97 -3.22 14.58
N PRO A 96 -1.91 -3.54 15.49
CA PRO A 96 -1.72 -3.24 16.89
C PRO A 96 -0.45 -3.96 17.36
N ALA A 97 0.48 -3.23 17.96
CA ALA A 97 1.62 -3.83 18.63
C ALA A 97 1.08 -4.89 19.60
N ALA A 98 1.57 -6.12 19.50
CA ALA A 98 1.22 -7.15 20.46
C ALA A 98 1.51 -6.61 21.87
N PRO A 99 0.59 -6.77 22.85
CA PRO A 99 0.85 -6.30 24.19
C PRO A 99 2.13 -6.97 24.69
N SER A 100 3.15 -6.17 24.98
CA SER A 100 4.35 -6.65 25.65
C SER A 100 3.93 -7.28 26.98
N LYS A 101 4.17 -8.59 27.13
CA LYS A 101 4.01 -9.29 28.41
C LYS A 101 5.13 -8.93 29.37
#